data_AF-L5L163-F1
#
_entry.id   AF-L5L163-F1
#
_cell.length_a   1.000
_cell.length_b   1.000
_cell.length_c   1.000
_cell.angle_alpha   90.00
_cell.angle_beta   90.00
_cell.angle_gamma   90.00
#
_symmetry.space_group_name_H-M   'P 1'
#
loop_
_entity.id
_entity.type
_entity.pdbx_description
1 polymer ?
#
loop_
_entity_poly.entity_id
_entity_poly.type
_entity_poly.pdbx_seq_one_letter_code
_entity_poly.pdbx_strand_id
1 'polypeptide(L)'
;KPYLRSTSIQCYLCLLLNSHFLTEAGIHVFILGRVSAGLPKTESNWQYVIRDLQKFENLIQSIHIDATLYTESSVHPSCKVTAMKCFLLEFHVIWQESNNMDVRETIENLIILANKSLSSNGNVTESGCKECEELEEKNVKEFLRSFNHIVQMFINTS
;
A
#
# COMPACT_ATOMS: atom_id res chain seq x y z
N LYS A 1 -2.15 50.89 -26.41
CA LYS A 1 -1.15 49.81 -26.16
C LYS A 1 -1.03 49.66 -24.65
N PRO A 2 -1.55 48.58 -24.05
CA PRO A 2 -1.72 48.51 -22.60
C PRO A 2 -0.43 48.06 -21.91
N TYR A 3 -0.10 48.73 -20.81
CA TYR A 3 0.79 48.23 -19.76
C TYR A 3 -0.08 47.98 -18.53
N LEU A 4 -0.32 46.72 -18.19
CA LEU A 4 -0.95 46.31 -16.93
C LEU A 4 0.12 46.36 -15.83
N ARG A 5 0.00 47.33 -14.93
CA ARG A 5 0.82 47.41 -13.71
C ARG A 5 -0.09 47.20 -12.50
N SER A 6 0.03 45.99 -11.92
CA SER A 6 -0.07 45.66 -10.50
C SER A 6 -0.76 46.67 -9.57
N THR A 7 -2.08 46.51 -9.35
CA THR A 7 -2.76 46.99 -8.13
C THR A 7 -4.01 46.15 -7.90
N SER A 8 -3.96 45.15 -7.00
CA SER A 8 -5.10 44.76 -6.13
C SER A 8 -4.72 43.59 -5.22
N ILE A 9 -3.75 43.79 -4.33
CA ILE A 9 -3.49 42.83 -3.22
C ILE A 9 -3.58 43.54 -1.86
N GLN A 10 -3.29 44.85 -1.79
CA GLN A 10 -3.38 45.61 -0.55
C GLN A 10 -4.82 45.90 -0.06
N CYS A 11 -5.85 45.82 -0.91
CA CYS A 11 -7.24 46.05 -0.46
C CYS A 11 -7.88 44.84 0.25
N TYR A 12 -7.45 43.62 -0.05
CA TYR A 12 -8.04 42.42 0.57
C TYR A 12 -7.52 42.17 2.00
N LEU A 13 -6.25 42.49 2.29
CA LEU A 13 -5.72 42.38 3.65
C LEU A 13 -6.42 43.35 4.63
N CYS A 14 -6.79 44.54 4.18
CA CYS A 14 -7.43 45.55 5.03
C CYS A 14 -8.88 45.20 5.42
N LEU A 15 -9.59 44.44 4.57
CA LEU A 15 -10.94 43.94 4.87
C LEU A 15 -10.92 42.76 5.84
N LEU A 16 -9.89 41.89 5.78
CA LEU A 16 -9.75 40.74 6.66
C LEU A 16 -9.31 41.10 8.09
N LEU A 17 -8.55 42.19 8.26
CA LEU A 17 -8.06 42.63 9.57
C LEU A 17 -9.06 43.49 10.36
N ASN A 18 -10.10 44.03 9.71
CA ASN A 18 -11.10 44.89 10.36
C ASN A 18 -12.42 44.19 10.73
N SER A 19 -12.62 42.92 10.38
CA SER A 19 -13.76 42.15 10.91
C SER A 19 -13.40 41.64 12.30
N HIS A 20 -13.80 42.42 13.31
CA HIS A 20 -13.77 42.11 14.74
C HIS A 20 -14.72 40.95 15.13
N PHE A 21 -14.67 39.82 14.40
CA PHE A 21 -15.54 38.68 14.65
C PHE A 21 -14.92 37.34 14.22
N LEU A 22 -13.68 37.09 14.63
CA LEU A 22 -13.18 35.72 14.74
C LEU A 22 -13.24 35.35 16.22
N THR A 23 -14.42 34.92 16.67
CA THR A 23 -14.54 34.17 17.91
C THR A 23 -13.67 32.92 17.82
N GLU A 24 -13.23 32.42 18.97
CA GLU A 24 -12.34 31.25 19.12
C GLU A 24 -12.75 30.06 18.22
N ALA A 25 -14.06 29.85 18.03
CA ALA A 25 -14.64 28.85 17.13
C ALA A 25 -14.31 29.04 15.63
N GLY A 26 -14.17 30.27 15.15
CA GLY A 26 -13.84 30.57 13.75
C GLY A 26 -12.42 30.19 13.36
N ILE A 27 -11.47 30.28 14.30
CA ILE A 27 -10.08 29.84 14.11
C ILE A 27 -10.02 28.30 14.05
N HIS A 28 -10.79 27.61 14.90
CA HIS A 28 -10.88 26.15 14.86
C HIS A 28 -11.45 25.63 13.53
N VAL A 29 -12.49 26.26 12.98
CA VAL A 29 -13.05 25.88 11.68
C VAL A 29 -12.06 26.13 10.53
N PHE A 30 -11.27 27.21 10.58
CA PHE A 30 -10.28 27.50 9.54
C PHE A 30 -9.08 26.55 9.58
N ILE A 31 -8.67 26.11 10.78
CA ILE A 31 -7.63 25.08 10.95
C ILE A 31 -8.16 23.70 10.50
N LEU A 32 -9.40 23.33 10.84
CA LEU A 32 -10.01 22.06 10.42
C LEU A 32 -10.32 22.04 8.90
N GLY A 33 -10.64 23.19 8.30
CA GLY A 33 -10.93 23.32 6.88
C GLY A 33 -9.71 23.17 5.96
N ARG A 34 -8.50 23.53 6.43
CA ARG A 34 -7.26 23.37 5.64
C ARG A 34 -6.63 21.98 5.69
N VAL A 35 -6.98 21.15 6.67
CA VAL A 35 -6.47 19.76 6.73
C VAL A 35 -7.16 18.86 5.69
N SER A 36 -8.31 19.29 5.15
CA SER A 36 -9.14 18.45 4.27
C SER A 36 -8.87 18.63 2.77
N ALA A 37 -8.12 19.65 2.36
CA ALA A 37 -7.94 20.00 0.94
C ALA A 37 -6.54 19.70 0.36
N GLY A 38 -5.68 19.07 1.15
CA GLY A 38 -4.28 18.83 0.78
C GLY A 38 -3.71 17.55 1.37
N LEU A 39 -4.53 16.53 1.63
CA LEU A 39 -3.98 15.19 1.81
C LEU A 39 -3.29 14.82 0.49
N PRO A 40 -1.95 14.71 0.44
CA PRO A 40 -1.33 14.08 -0.71
C PRO A 40 -2.02 12.71 -0.83
N LYS A 41 -2.38 12.32 -2.06
CA LYS A 41 -2.72 10.91 -2.31
C LYS A 41 -1.63 10.10 -1.64
N THR A 42 -1.98 9.37 -0.59
CA THR A 42 -1.03 8.57 0.16
C THR A 42 -0.44 7.61 -0.84
N GLU A 43 0.87 7.69 -1.06
CA GLU A 43 1.56 6.85 -2.02
C GLU A 43 1.21 5.39 -1.69
N SER A 44 0.70 4.66 -2.70
CA SER A 44 0.15 3.32 -2.52
C SER A 44 1.21 2.41 -1.86
N ASN A 45 0.90 1.78 -0.71
CA ASN A 45 1.94 1.00 -0.01
C ASN A 45 2.45 -0.18 -0.85
N TRP A 46 1.75 -0.55 -1.93
CA TRP A 46 2.18 -1.57 -2.89
C TRP A 46 3.53 -1.27 -3.55
N GLN A 47 3.93 -0.01 -3.70
CA GLN A 47 5.26 0.34 -4.21
C GLN A 47 6.38 -0.04 -3.21
N TYR A 48 6.11 0.09 -1.92
CA TYR A 48 7.04 -0.37 -0.87
C TYR A 48 7.06 -1.89 -0.78
N VAL A 49 5.91 -2.56 -0.95
CA VAL A 49 5.82 -4.03 -1.04
C VAL A 49 6.71 -4.58 -2.18
N ILE A 50 6.69 -3.96 -3.37
CA ILE A 50 7.57 -4.37 -4.49
C ILE A 50 9.05 -4.19 -4.14
N ARG A 51 9.40 -3.12 -3.41
CA ARG A 51 10.78 -2.86 -2.99
C ARG A 51 11.28 -3.91 -2.01
N ASP A 52 10.45 -4.27 -1.03
CA ASP A 52 10.76 -5.32 -0.07
C ASP A 52 10.84 -6.70 -0.75
N LEU A 53 9.98 -6.94 -1.75
CA LEU A 53 10.06 -8.15 -2.59
C LEU A 53 11.40 -8.24 -3.33
N GLN A 54 11.85 -7.16 -3.97
CA GLN A 54 13.15 -7.12 -4.65
C GLN A 54 14.32 -7.30 -3.67
N LYS A 55 14.24 -6.70 -2.48
CA LYS A 55 15.24 -6.91 -1.42
C LYS A 55 15.28 -8.38 -1.02
N PHE A 56 14.11 -9.00 -0.80
CA PHE A 56 13.98 -10.42 -0.47
C PHE A 56 14.55 -11.31 -1.58
N GLU A 57 14.20 -11.08 -2.84
CA GLU A 57 14.75 -11.80 -4.01
C GLU A 57 16.29 -11.77 -4.03
N ASN A 58 16.91 -10.64 -3.70
CA ASN A 58 18.37 -10.52 -3.63
C ASN A 58 18.96 -11.29 -2.44
N LEU A 59 18.32 -11.26 -1.28
CA LEU A 59 18.79 -11.99 -0.08
C LEU A 59 18.80 -13.50 -0.34
N ILE A 60 17.75 -14.04 -0.94
CA ILE A 60 17.62 -15.48 -1.21
C ILE A 60 18.54 -15.99 -2.33
N GLN A 61 19.24 -15.13 -3.08
CA GLN A 61 20.26 -15.62 -4.02
C GLN A 61 21.44 -16.28 -3.29
N SER A 62 21.69 -15.87 -2.04
CA SER A 62 22.77 -16.38 -1.19
C SER A 62 22.30 -17.38 -0.13
N ILE A 63 20.98 -17.63 -0.05
CA ILE A 63 20.35 -18.49 0.96
C ILE A 63 19.49 -19.51 0.23
N HIS A 64 19.73 -20.80 0.47
CA HIS A 64 18.88 -21.84 -0.10
C HIS A 64 17.60 -21.97 0.74
N ILE A 65 16.44 -21.79 0.12
CA ILE A 65 15.13 -22.03 0.72
C ILE A 65 14.44 -23.08 -0.12
N ASP A 66 14.29 -24.27 0.44
CA ASP A 66 13.75 -25.46 -0.26
C ASP A 66 12.26 -25.68 0.00
N ALA A 67 11.56 -24.64 0.49
CA ALA A 67 10.14 -24.69 0.74
C ALA A 67 9.34 -24.73 -0.57
N THR A 68 8.27 -25.51 -0.54
CA THR A 68 7.17 -25.45 -1.51
C THR A 68 6.01 -24.70 -0.88
N LEU A 69 5.43 -23.77 -1.62
CA LEU A 69 4.47 -22.79 -1.10
C LEU A 69 3.22 -22.76 -1.97
N TYR A 70 2.06 -22.65 -1.35
CA TYR A 70 0.78 -22.54 -2.05
C TYR A 70 0.75 -21.29 -2.94
N THR A 71 0.64 -21.48 -4.25
CA THR A 71 0.86 -20.41 -5.24
C THR A 71 -0.29 -20.33 -6.24
N GLU A 72 -1.05 -19.23 -6.20
CA GLU A 72 -2.04 -18.92 -7.25
C GLU A 72 -1.33 -18.26 -8.45
N SER A 73 -1.20 -19.00 -9.55
CA SER A 73 -0.53 -18.53 -10.77
C SER A 73 -1.44 -17.76 -11.71
N SER A 74 -2.76 -17.94 -11.61
CA SER A 74 -3.77 -17.32 -12.48
C SER A 74 -4.89 -16.70 -11.64
N VAL A 75 -4.53 -15.61 -10.95
CA VAL A 75 -5.45 -14.91 -10.05
C VAL A 75 -6.63 -14.32 -10.83
N HIS A 76 -7.83 -14.82 -10.56
CA HIS A 76 -9.06 -14.21 -11.06
C HIS A 76 -9.32 -12.87 -10.33
N PRO A 77 -9.68 -11.78 -11.03
CA PRO A 77 -9.86 -10.46 -10.40
C PRO A 77 -10.87 -10.42 -9.24
N SER A 78 -11.87 -11.30 -9.23
CA SER A 78 -12.87 -11.41 -8.16
C SER A 78 -12.37 -12.12 -6.89
N CYS A 79 -11.17 -12.72 -6.94
CA CYS A 79 -10.56 -13.48 -5.85
C CYS A 79 -9.19 -12.91 -5.46
N LYS A 80 -8.88 -11.67 -5.89
CA LYS A 80 -7.56 -11.09 -5.71
C LYS A 80 -7.23 -10.80 -4.24
N VAL A 81 -8.22 -10.50 -3.41
CA VAL A 81 -7.99 -10.26 -1.97
C VAL A 81 -7.73 -11.57 -1.25
N THR A 82 -8.51 -12.62 -1.56
CA THR A 82 -8.33 -13.97 -1.02
C THR A 82 -6.96 -14.54 -1.44
N ALA A 83 -6.63 -14.46 -2.73
CA ALA A 83 -5.32 -14.91 -3.21
C ALA A 83 -4.16 -14.14 -2.56
N MET A 84 -4.28 -12.81 -2.39
CA MET A 84 -3.27 -12.02 -1.69
C MET A 84 -3.09 -12.48 -0.24
N LYS A 85 -4.18 -12.78 0.47
CA LYS A 85 -4.10 -13.31 1.84
C LYS A 85 -3.36 -14.65 1.88
N CYS A 86 -3.62 -15.55 0.93
CA CYS A 86 -2.87 -16.81 0.82
C CYS A 86 -1.36 -16.55 0.64
N PHE A 87 -0.97 -15.65 -0.27
CA PHE A 87 0.43 -15.28 -0.42
C PHE A 87 1.06 -14.75 0.88
N LEU A 88 0.35 -13.93 1.66
CA LEU A 88 0.86 -13.41 2.93
C LEU A 88 1.00 -14.49 4.00
N LEU A 89 0.13 -15.52 4.00
CA LEU A 89 0.25 -16.69 4.87
C LEU A 89 1.49 -17.51 4.52
N GLU A 90 1.72 -17.76 3.23
CA GLU A 90 2.91 -18.48 2.76
C GLU A 90 4.21 -17.71 3.05
N PHE A 91 4.20 -16.38 2.95
CA PHE A 91 5.32 -15.57 3.42
C PHE A 91 5.59 -15.76 4.92
N HIS A 92 4.55 -15.97 5.73
CA HIS A 92 4.72 -16.26 7.16
C HIS A 92 5.45 -17.59 7.38
N VAL A 93 5.22 -18.61 6.55
CA VAL A 93 5.99 -19.87 6.58
C VAL A 93 7.47 -19.59 6.36
N ILE A 94 7.82 -18.83 5.30
CA ILE A 94 9.22 -18.44 5.05
C ILE A 94 9.80 -17.66 6.25
N TRP A 95 9.04 -16.75 6.85
CA TRP A 95 9.48 -15.99 8.01
C TRP A 95 9.75 -16.88 9.24
N GLN A 96 8.91 -17.90 9.48
CA GLN A 96 9.07 -18.84 10.59
C GLN A 96 10.28 -19.77 10.39
N GLU A 97 10.48 -20.25 9.17
CA GLU A 97 11.54 -21.22 8.85
C GLU A 97 12.91 -20.57 8.60
N SER A 98 12.94 -19.27 8.29
CA SER A 98 14.19 -18.57 8.03
C SER A 98 14.99 -18.36 9.31
N ASN A 99 16.26 -18.77 9.30
CA ASN A 99 17.23 -18.43 10.34
C ASN A 99 17.99 -17.11 10.05
N ASN A 100 17.66 -16.41 8.97
CA ASN A 100 18.31 -15.16 8.59
C ASN A 100 17.48 -13.96 9.05
N MET A 101 18.08 -13.08 9.88
CA MET A 101 17.39 -11.92 10.44
C MET A 101 16.97 -10.91 9.37
N ASP A 102 17.81 -10.65 8.36
CA ASP A 102 17.50 -9.68 7.29
C ASP A 102 16.30 -10.16 6.45
N VAL A 103 16.21 -11.47 6.21
CA VAL A 103 15.06 -12.10 5.55
C VAL A 103 13.81 -11.91 6.38
N ARG A 104 13.86 -12.23 7.69
CA ARG A 104 12.72 -12.10 8.59
C ARG A 104 12.21 -10.67 8.69
N GLU A 105 13.09 -9.70 8.87
CA GLU A 105 12.73 -8.28 8.93
C GLU A 105 12.10 -7.81 7.60
N THR A 106 12.66 -8.25 6.46
CA THR A 106 12.14 -7.88 5.14
C THR A 106 10.75 -8.44 4.90
N ILE A 107 10.51 -9.70 5.26
CA ILE A 107 9.18 -10.33 5.13
C ILE A 107 8.17 -9.70 6.09
N GLU A 108 8.57 -9.42 7.33
CA GLU A 108 7.69 -8.80 8.32
C GLU A 108 7.21 -7.42 7.85
N ASN A 109 8.12 -6.59 7.34
CA ASN A 109 7.78 -5.29 6.75
C ASN A 109 6.83 -5.43 5.56
N LEU A 110 7.11 -6.38 4.65
CA LEU A 110 6.27 -6.68 3.49
C LEU A 110 4.84 -7.03 3.92
N ILE A 111 4.68 -7.93 4.90
CA ILE A 111 3.37 -8.35 5.41
C ILE A 111 2.62 -7.18 6.05
N ILE A 112 3.30 -6.36 6.86
CA ILE A 112 2.71 -5.18 7.51
C ILE A 112 2.18 -4.20 6.46
N LEU A 113 2.99 -3.89 5.44
CA LEU A 113 2.62 -2.96 4.37
C LEU A 113 1.46 -3.50 3.53
N ALA A 114 1.47 -4.78 3.19
CA ALA A 114 0.40 -5.42 2.43
C ALA A 114 -0.91 -5.42 3.22
N ASN A 115 -0.90 -5.79 4.51
CA ASN A 115 -2.09 -5.77 5.37
C ASN A 115 -2.65 -4.35 5.55
N LYS A 116 -1.79 -3.35 5.68
CA LYS A 116 -2.20 -1.94 5.72
C LYS A 116 -2.90 -1.52 4.41
N SER A 117 -2.39 -1.95 3.26
CA SER A 117 -3.05 -1.70 1.97
C SER A 117 -4.36 -2.45 1.80
N LEU A 118 -4.44 -3.71 2.23
CA LEU A 118 -5.66 -4.50 2.15
C LEU A 118 -6.78 -3.93 3.03
N SER A 119 -6.44 -3.51 4.25
CA SER A 119 -7.43 -2.91 5.17
C SER A 119 -7.96 -1.56 4.67
N SER A 120 -7.18 -0.79 3.90
CA SER A 120 -7.67 0.46 3.28
C SER A 120 -8.71 0.24 2.18
N ASN A 121 -8.83 -0.96 1.61
CA ASN A 121 -9.81 -1.27 0.56
C ASN A 121 -11.22 -1.56 1.10
N GLY A 122 -11.43 -1.47 2.42
CA GLY A 122 -12.70 -1.77 3.07
C GLY A 122 -13.02 -3.27 3.14
N ASN A 123 -14.21 -3.60 3.65
CA ASN A 123 -14.66 -4.99 3.78
C ASN A 123 -15.10 -5.53 2.40
N VAL A 124 -14.14 -6.03 1.62
CA VAL A 124 -14.40 -6.79 0.40
C VAL A 124 -14.80 -8.21 0.78
N THR A 125 -16.01 -8.62 0.41
CA THR A 125 -16.47 -10.00 0.50
C THR A 125 -16.35 -10.65 -0.87
N GLU A 126 -15.44 -11.61 -0.99
CA GLU A 126 -15.28 -12.46 -2.17
C GLU A 126 -15.98 -13.79 -1.91
N SER A 127 -16.51 -14.44 -2.96
CA SER A 127 -17.22 -15.71 -2.84
C SER A 127 -16.85 -16.64 -3.99
N GLY A 128 -16.83 -17.95 -3.73
CA GLY A 128 -16.44 -18.95 -4.72
C GLY A 128 -14.94 -18.95 -5.06
N CYS A 129 -14.11 -18.40 -4.19
CA CYS A 129 -12.66 -18.47 -4.30
C CYS A 129 -12.15 -19.76 -3.66
N LYS A 130 -11.04 -20.28 -4.17
CA LYS A 130 -10.35 -21.44 -3.60
C LYS A 130 -9.77 -21.09 -2.24
N GLU A 131 -9.74 -22.06 -1.33
CA GLU A 131 -8.92 -22.01 -0.13
C GLU A 131 -7.42 -22.14 -0.49
N CYS A 132 -6.54 -21.68 0.40
CA CYS A 132 -5.11 -21.62 0.12
C CYS A 132 -4.51 -23.02 -0.12
N GLU A 133 -4.96 -24.01 0.63
CA GLU A 133 -4.52 -25.41 0.56
C GLU A 133 -5.00 -26.13 -0.71
N GLU A 134 -5.92 -25.54 -1.48
CA GLU A 134 -6.34 -26.05 -2.79
C GLU A 134 -5.44 -25.54 -3.94
N LEU A 135 -4.49 -24.65 -3.64
CA LEU A 135 -3.57 -24.09 -4.63
C LEU A 135 -2.42 -25.06 -4.92
N GLU A 136 -1.79 -24.88 -6.08
CA GLU A 136 -0.60 -25.65 -6.45
C GLU A 136 0.60 -25.20 -5.60
N GLU A 137 1.31 -26.15 -5.00
CA GLU A 137 2.58 -25.89 -4.33
C GLU A 137 3.71 -25.64 -5.33
N LYS A 138 4.45 -24.54 -5.18
CA LYS A 138 5.58 -24.19 -6.06
C LYS A 138 6.81 -23.81 -5.27
N ASN A 139 7.96 -23.89 -5.93
CA ASN A 139 9.20 -23.38 -5.35
C ASN A 139 9.13 -21.85 -5.14
N VAL A 140 9.99 -21.35 -4.25
CA VAL A 140 10.07 -19.93 -3.89
C VAL A 140 10.19 -19.01 -5.11
N LYS A 141 10.96 -19.39 -6.15
CA LYS A 141 11.14 -18.55 -7.33
C LYS A 141 9.84 -18.34 -8.11
N GLU A 142 9.06 -19.40 -8.29
CA GLU A 142 7.75 -19.34 -8.97
C GLU A 142 6.69 -18.65 -8.10
N PHE A 143 6.75 -18.88 -6.79
CA PHE A 143 5.93 -18.17 -5.80
C PHE A 143 6.12 -16.65 -5.90
N LEU A 144 7.37 -16.16 -5.86
CA LEU A 144 7.68 -14.72 -5.92
C LEU A 144 7.28 -14.08 -7.25
N ARG A 145 7.45 -14.81 -8.36
CA ARG A 145 6.98 -14.35 -9.67
C ARG A 145 5.47 -14.13 -9.68
N SER A 146 4.72 -15.08 -9.13
CA SER A 146 3.26 -15.00 -9.04
C SER A 146 2.81 -13.92 -8.05
N PHE A 147 3.54 -13.76 -6.94
CA PHE A 147 3.31 -12.68 -5.98
C PHE A 147 3.49 -11.30 -6.62
N ASN A 148 4.56 -11.09 -7.40
CA ASN A 148 4.75 -9.84 -8.13
C ASN A 148 3.56 -9.57 -9.06
N HIS A 149 3.08 -10.57 -9.81
CA HIS A 149 1.93 -10.40 -10.70
C HIS A 149 0.67 -9.93 -9.95
N ILE A 150 0.33 -10.53 -8.80
CA ILE A 150 -0.84 -10.11 -8.03
C ILE A 150 -0.65 -8.71 -7.43
N VAL A 151 0.54 -8.34 -6.95
CA VAL A 151 0.82 -6.98 -6.47
C VAL A 151 0.60 -5.95 -7.59
N GLN A 152 1.01 -6.25 -8.83
CA GLN A 152 0.74 -5.38 -9.98
C GLN A 152 -0.77 -5.21 -10.25
N MET A 153 -1.59 -6.24 -10.02
CA MET A 153 -3.05 -6.11 -10.12
C MET A 153 -3.61 -5.09 -9.11
N PHE A 154 -3.03 -5.02 -7.91
CA PHE A 154 -3.43 -4.02 -6.91
C PHE A 154 -2.93 -2.61 -7.26
N ILE A 155 -1.71 -2.46 -7.78
CA ILE A 155 -1.19 -1.17 -8.25
C ILE A 155 -2.05 -0.59 -9.37
N ASN A 156 -2.40 -1.42 -10.36
CA ASN A 156 -3.14 -0.97 -11.54
C ASN A 156 -4.63 -0.68 -11.27
N THR A 157 -5.15 -1.11 -10.11
CA THR A 157 -6.55 -0.88 -9.71
C THR A 157 -6.69 0.15 -8.58
N SER A 158 -5.58 0.71 -8.08
CA SER A 158 -5.55 1.75 -7.03
C SER A 158 -5.57 3.17 -7.58
#